data_AF-A0A3P8M4X1-F1
#
_entry.id   AF-A0A3P8M4X1-F1
#
_cell.length_a   1.000
_cell.length_b   1.000
_cell.length_c   1.000
_cell.angle_alpha   90.00
_cell.angle_beta   90.00
_cell.angle_gamma   90.00
#
_symmetry.space_group_name_H-M   'P 1'
#
loop_
_entity.id
_entity.type
_entity.pdbx_description
1 polymer ?
#
loop_
_entity_poly.entity_id
_entity_poly.type
_entity_poly.pdbx_seq_one_letter_code
_entity_poly.pdbx_strand_id
1 'polypeptide(L)'
;MGKLRLTMAQALVKFLDNQYLEVDGEEHKFVKGIFAIFGHGNVLGLGQALEQDSGEMRVFQGRNEQGMAHAATGFARQSLRRQIIACTSSVGPGAANMITAAATATANRIPLLLLPGDVFATRQPDPVLQQVETEL
;
A
#
# COMPACT_ATOMS: atom_id res chain seq x y z
N MET A 1 -3.36 24.87 19.54
CA MET A 1 -3.56 23.62 18.77
C MET A 1 -2.60 22.58 19.32
N GLY A 2 -3.10 21.44 19.82
CA GLY A 2 -2.25 20.39 20.41
C GLY A 2 -1.47 19.60 19.35
N LYS A 3 -0.30 19.07 19.69
CA LYS A 3 0.45 18.16 18.82
C LYS A 3 -0.16 16.76 18.90
N LEU A 4 -0.47 16.16 17.75
CA LEU A 4 -0.89 14.76 17.65
C LEU A 4 0.36 13.88 17.49
N ARG A 5 0.51 12.85 18.33
CA ARG A 5 1.61 11.88 18.23
C ARG A 5 1.06 10.60 17.59
N LEU A 6 1.61 10.23 16.43
CA LEU A 6 1.25 9.04 15.66
C LEU A 6 2.51 8.22 15.35
N THR A 7 2.36 6.92 15.17
CA THR A 7 3.38 6.11 14.49
C THR A 7 3.42 6.48 13.01
N MET A 8 4.50 6.11 12.31
CA MET A 8 4.59 6.33 10.86
C MET A 8 3.42 5.67 10.10
N ALA A 9 3.06 4.43 10.48
CA ALA A 9 1.95 3.71 9.85
C ALA A 9 0.59 4.38 10.08
N GLN A 10 0.32 4.85 11.30
CA GLN A 10 -0.89 5.62 11.60
C GLN A 10 -0.95 6.93 10.81
N ALA A 11 0.19 7.63 10.72
CA ALA A 11 0.28 8.86 9.92
C ALA A 11 0.05 8.59 8.43
N LEU A 12 0.59 7.49 7.90
CA LEU A 12 0.40 7.06 6.51
C LEU A 12 -1.07 6.73 6.22
N VAL A 13 -1.71 5.91 7.05
CA VAL A 13 -3.12 5.54 6.88
C VAL A 13 -4.00 6.78 6.91
N LYS A 14 -3.79 7.66 7.90
CA LYS A 14 -4.54 8.91 8.02
C LYS A 14 -4.29 9.85 6.83
N PHE A 15 -3.05 9.95 6.37
CA PHE A 15 -2.71 10.73 5.18
C PHE A 15 -3.45 10.21 3.95
N LEU A 16 -3.35 8.91 3.66
CA LEU A 16 -3.98 8.28 2.49
C LEU A 16 -5.51 8.42 2.50
N ASP A 17 -6.14 8.24 3.66
CA ASP A 17 -7.59 8.40 3.82
C ASP A 17 -8.08 9.83 3.53
N ASN A 18 -7.21 10.83 3.73
CA ASN A 18 -7.52 12.24 3.53
C ASN A 18 -6.97 12.80 2.20
N GLN A 19 -6.83 11.95 1.17
CA GLN A 19 -6.45 12.39 -0.18
C GLN A 19 -7.68 12.57 -1.08
N TYR A 20 -7.75 13.71 -1.75
CA TYR A 20 -8.86 14.09 -2.61
C TYR A 20 -8.35 14.66 -3.94
N LEU A 21 -9.11 14.44 -5.00
CA LEU A 21 -8.92 15.06 -6.31
C LEU A 21 -10.15 15.89 -6.65
N GLU A 22 -9.94 17.13 -7.09
CA GLU A 22 -10.98 17.93 -7.71
C GLU A 22 -10.89 17.78 -9.22
N VAL A 23 -12.00 17.39 -9.85
CA VAL A 23 -12.11 17.27 -11.32
C VAL A 23 -13.47 17.82 -11.74
N ASP A 24 -13.48 18.77 -12.67
CA ASP A 24 -14.71 19.40 -13.20
C ASP A 24 -15.62 20.01 -12.11
N GLY A 25 -15.02 20.50 -11.01
CA GLY A 25 -15.75 21.07 -9.87
C GLY A 25 -16.34 20.04 -8.89
N GLU A 26 -16.10 18.75 -9.11
CA GLU A 26 -16.47 17.66 -8.19
C GLU A 26 -15.24 17.15 -7.44
N GLU A 27 -15.36 17.02 -6.12
CA GLU A 27 -14.34 16.42 -5.27
C GLU A 27 -14.54 14.91 -5.16
N HIS A 28 -13.46 14.16 -5.37
CA HIS A 28 -13.44 12.71 -5.30
C HIS A 28 -12.34 12.24 -4.33
N LYS A 29 -12.71 11.39 -3.37
CA LYS A 29 -11.73 10.69 -2.53
C LYS A 29 -10.80 9.84 -3.39
N PHE A 30 -9.50 10.13 -3.35
CA PHE A 30 -8.51 9.56 -4.25
C PHE A 30 -8.13 8.13 -3.86
N VAL A 31 -7.89 7.86 -2.58
CA VAL A 31 -7.57 6.51 -2.10
C VAL A 31 -8.83 5.87 -1.53
N LYS A 32 -9.37 4.87 -2.23
CA LYS A 32 -10.62 4.18 -1.82
C LYS A 32 -10.38 2.99 -0.91
N GLY A 33 -9.17 2.47 -0.88
CA GLY A 33 -8.86 1.30 -0.08
C GLY A 33 -7.43 0.83 -0.25
N ILE A 34 -7.16 -0.28 0.40
CA ILE A 34 -5.87 -0.96 0.37
C ILE A 34 -6.06 -2.47 0.26
N PHE A 35 -5.41 -3.09 -0.71
CA PHE A 35 -5.17 -4.52 -0.71
C PHE A 35 -3.98 -4.82 0.19
N ALA A 36 -4.15 -5.78 1.10
CA ALA A 36 -3.10 -6.21 1.99
C ALA A 36 -2.97 -7.72 2.03
N ILE A 37 -1.74 -8.20 1.87
CA ILE A 37 -1.33 -9.52 2.35
C ILE A 37 -0.50 -9.28 3.61
N PHE A 38 -1.09 -9.60 4.75
CA PHE A 38 -0.44 -9.40 6.04
C PHE A 38 0.55 -10.53 6.33
N GLY A 39 1.78 -10.14 6.64
CA GLY A 39 2.83 -10.99 7.16
C GLY A 39 3.67 -10.21 8.17
N HIS A 40 4.67 -10.86 8.77
CA HIS A 40 5.48 -10.27 9.85
C HIS A 40 6.06 -8.89 9.51
N GLY A 41 6.35 -8.62 8.24
CA GLY A 41 6.94 -7.37 7.78
C GLY A 41 6.01 -6.16 7.69
N ASN A 42 4.68 -6.35 7.62
CA ASN A 42 3.72 -5.23 7.49
C ASN A 42 2.58 -5.27 8.51
N VAL A 43 2.31 -6.42 9.14
CA VAL A 43 1.17 -6.61 10.04
C VAL A 43 1.27 -5.78 11.31
N LEU A 44 2.46 -5.71 11.92
CA LEU A 44 2.66 -5.01 13.20
C LEU A 44 2.63 -3.48 13.06
N GLY A 45 2.88 -2.95 11.87
CA GLY A 45 2.84 -1.51 11.60
C GLY A 45 1.55 -1.11 10.91
N LEU A 46 1.47 -1.43 9.61
CA LEU A 46 0.37 -1.03 8.75
C LEU A 46 -0.92 -1.80 9.06
N GLY A 47 -0.82 -3.11 9.37
CA GLY A 47 -1.97 -3.91 9.78
C GLY A 47 -2.63 -3.36 11.05
N GLN A 48 -1.85 -3.11 12.10
CA GLN A 48 -2.34 -2.48 13.32
C GLN A 48 -2.95 -1.10 13.06
N ALA A 49 -2.32 -0.24 12.25
CA ALA A 49 -2.84 1.08 11.96
C ALA A 49 -4.21 1.03 11.24
N LEU A 50 -4.36 0.12 10.28
CA LEU A 50 -5.61 -0.09 9.54
C LEU A 50 -6.71 -0.70 10.43
N GLU A 51 -6.35 -1.57 11.37
CA GLU A 51 -7.31 -2.12 12.35
C GLU A 51 -7.80 -1.02 13.31
N GLN A 52 -6.89 -0.17 13.79
CA GLN A 52 -7.21 0.89 14.75
C GLN A 52 -8.11 1.97 14.16
N ASP A 53 -7.76 2.47 12.97
CA ASP A 53 -8.52 3.50 12.26
C ASP A 53 -8.14 3.52 10.78
N SER A 54 -8.90 2.82 9.94
CA SER A 54 -8.77 2.89 8.48
C SER A 54 -9.44 4.11 7.86
N GLY A 55 -10.10 4.96 8.66
CA GLY A 55 -11.02 5.98 8.15
C GLY A 55 -12.11 5.35 7.28
N GLU A 56 -12.32 5.90 6.08
CA GLU A 56 -13.27 5.37 5.09
C GLU A 56 -12.61 4.42 4.09
N MET A 57 -11.29 4.21 4.17
CA MET A 57 -10.60 3.27 3.29
C MET A 57 -11.05 1.84 3.56
N ARG A 58 -11.43 1.12 2.50
CA ARG A 58 -11.74 -0.30 2.60
C ARG A 58 -10.46 -1.14 2.60
N VAL A 59 -10.33 -2.02 3.58
CA VAL A 59 -9.25 -3.03 3.61
C VAL A 59 -9.70 -4.28 2.87
N PHE A 60 -8.93 -4.68 1.87
CA PHE A 60 -9.18 -5.89 1.08
C PHE A 60 -8.09 -6.92 1.38
N GLN A 61 -8.49 -8.10 1.86
CA GLN A 61 -7.54 -9.19 2.07
C GLN A 61 -7.08 -9.76 0.72
N GLY A 62 -5.82 -9.54 0.39
CA GLY A 62 -5.17 -10.18 -0.76
C GLY A 62 -4.85 -11.65 -0.48
N ARG A 63 -4.72 -12.44 -1.55
CA ARG A 63 -4.19 -13.83 -1.49
C ARG A 63 -3.03 -14.06 -2.45
N ASN A 64 -2.79 -13.12 -3.37
CA ASN A 64 -1.74 -13.16 -4.36
C ASN A 64 -1.34 -11.71 -4.69
N GLU A 65 -0.06 -11.36 -4.53
CA GLU A 65 0.40 -9.99 -4.68
C GLU A 65 0.30 -9.46 -6.12
N GLN A 66 0.54 -10.33 -7.12
CA GLN A 66 0.39 -9.95 -8.51
C GLN A 66 -1.08 -9.66 -8.86
N GLY A 67 -1.99 -10.53 -8.40
CA GLY A 67 -3.43 -10.43 -8.63
C GLY A 67 -4.02 -9.18 -7.99
N MET A 68 -3.64 -8.85 -6.75
CA MET A 68 -4.11 -7.63 -6.09
C MET A 68 -3.63 -6.36 -6.80
N ALA A 69 -2.38 -6.33 -7.27
CA ALA A 69 -1.83 -5.18 -7.97
C ALA A 69 -2.48 -4.97 -9.35
N HIS A 70 -2.80 -6.06 -10.07
CA HIS A 70 -3.59 -5.98 -11.30
C HIS A 70 -5.04 -5.55 -11.04
N ALA A 71 -5.67 -6.03 -9.97
CA ALA A 71 -7.01 -5.60 -9.59
C ALA A 71 -7.05 -4.10 -9.27
N ALA A 72 -6.07 -3.59 -8.51
CA ALA A 72 -5.92 -2.17 -8.23
C ALA A 72 -5.71 -1.34 -9.52
N THR A 73 -4.88 -1.83 -10.45
CA THR A 73 -4.67 -1.20 -11.76
C THR A 73 -5.98 -1.16 -12.57
N GLY A 74 -6.74 -2.25 -12.57
CA GLY A 74 -8.06 -2.35 -13.22
C GLY A 74 -9.07 -1.37 -12.62
N PHE A 75 -9.14 -1.30 -11.29
CA PHE A 75 -9.97 -0.34 -10.57
C PHE A 75 -9.61 1.10 -10.94
N ALA A 76 -8.32 1.46 -10.89
CA ALA A 76 -7.89 2.81 -11.23
C ALA A 76 -8.23 3.17 -12.68
N ARG A 77 -8.12 2.23 -13.62
CA ARG A 77 -8.54 2.43 -15.01
C ARG A 77 -10.05 2.63 -15.12
N GLN A 78 -10.85 1.80 -14.46
CA GLN A 78 -12.32 1.88 -14.46
C GLN A 78 -12.80 3.21 -13.86
N SER A 79 -12.13 3.69 -12.82
CA SER A 79 -12.40 4.97 -12.15
C SER A 79 -11.80 6.18 -12.89
N LEU A 80 -11.50 6.04 -14.19
CA LEU A 80 -10.91 7.10 -15.02
C LEU A 80 -9.65 7.75 -14.43
N ARG A 81 -8.86 6.98 -13.68
CA ARG A 81 -7.66 7.41 -12.94
C ARG A 81 -7.92 8.42 -11.83
N ARG A 82 -9.20 8.64 -11.46
CA ARG A 82 -9.62 9.57 -10.39
C ARG A 82 -9.58 8.93 -9.00
N GLN A 83 -9.44 7.61 -8.93
CA GLN A 83 -9.40 6.86 -7.68
C GLN A 83 -8.43 5.68 -7.80
N ILE A 84 -7.82 5.29 -6.68
CA ILE A 84 -6.91 4.15 -6.58
C ILE A 84 -7.25 3.25 -5.40
N ILE A 85 -6.76 2.03 -5.46
CA ILE A 85 -6.62 1.13 -4.31
C ILE A 85 -5.11 0.88 -4.15
N ALA A 86 -4.55 1.14 -2.98
CA ALA A 86 -3.13 0.87 -2.71
C ALA A 86 -2.90 -0.64 -2.56
N CYS A 87 -1.68 -1.12 -2.76
CA CYS A 87 -1.31 -2.52 -2.52
C CYS A 87 -0.12 -2.60 -1.57
N THR A 88 -0.25 -3.38 -0.50
CA THR A 88 0.87 -3.70 0.40
C THR A 88 1.16 -5.20 0.41
N SER A 89 2.45 -5.52 0.47
CA SER A 89 2.97 -6.86 0.71
C SER A 89 3.76 -6.89 2.02
N SER A 90 3.96 -8.09 2.57
CA SER A 90 4.98 -8.30 3.60
C SER A 90 6.40 -8.10 3.02
N VAL A 91 7.40 -8.28 3.87
CA VAL A 91 8.82 -8.41 3.52
C VAL A 91 9.05 -9.60 2.59
N GLY A 92 9.99 -9.44 1.65
CA GLY A 92 10.56 -10.53 0.86
C GLY A 92 9.99 -10.67 -0.55
N PRO A 93 10.05 -11.87 -1.17
CA PRO A 93 9.77 -12.05 -2.59
C PRO A 93 8.34 -11.67 -3.00
N GLY A 94 7.40 -11.61 -2.05
CA GLY A 94 6.03 -11.12 -2.30
C GLY A 94 6.01 -9.68 -2.84
N ALA A 95 6.97 -8.83 -2.45
CA ALA A 95 7.10 -7.49 -3.04
C ALA A 95 7.42 -7.55 -4.55
N ALA A 96 8.30 -8.47 -4.96
CA ALA A 96 8.70 -8.65 -6.36
C ALA A 96 7.55 -9.16 -7.23
N ASN A 97 6.60 -9.92 -6.66
CA ASN A 97 5.40 -10.39 -7.38
C ASN A 97 4.53 -9.24 -7.95
N MET A 98 4.63 -8.02 -7.40
CA MET A 98 3.89 -6.86 -7.90
C MET A 98 4.54 -6.20 -9.13
N ILE A 99 5.77 -6.58 -9.51
CA ILE A 99 6.56 -5.86 -10.54
C ILE A 99 5.90 -5.92 -11.93
N THR A 100 5.27 -7.05 -12.29
CA THR A 100 4.55 -7.21 -13.55
C THR A 100 3.36 -6.25 -13.65
N ALA A 101 2.66 -6.03 -12.53
CA ALA A 101 1.57 -5.07 -12.46
C ALA A 101 2.10 -3.63 -12.51
N ALA A 102 3.22 -3.33 -11.84
CA ALA A 102 3.87 -2.02 -11.90
C ALA A 102 4.29 -1.66 -13.33
N ALA A 103 4.90 -2.60 -14.06
CA ALA A 103 5.29 -2.43 -15.45
C ALA A 103 4.06 -2.16 -16.35
N THR A 104 3.01 -2.96 -16.19
CA THR A 104 1.75 -2.78 -16.92
C THR A 104 1.10 -1.41 -16.63
N ALA A 105 1.04 -1.01 -15.36
CA ALA A 105 0.46 0.27 -14.96
C ALA A 105 1.27 1.45 -15.54
N THR A 106 2.60 1.36 -15.49
CA THR A 106 3.52 2.36 -16.05
C THR A 106 3.33 2.52 -17.56
N ALA A 107 3.31 1.40 -18.30
CA ALA A 107 3.14 1.40 -19.76
C ALA A 107 1.79 2.03 -20.18
N ASN A 108 0.75 1.88 -19.35
CA ASN A 108 -0.59 2.38 -19.64
C ASN A 108 -0.94 3.72 -18.95
N ARG A 109 0.04 4.34 -18.26
CA ARG A 109 -0.13 5.57 -17.47
C ARG A 109 -1.30 5.47 -16.49
N ILE A 110 -1.34 4.37 -15.73
CA ILE A 110 -2.34 4.12 -14.70
C ILE A 110 -1.68 4.33 -13.33
N PRO A 111 -2.27 5.16 -12.45
CA PRO A 111 -1.72 5.33 -11.11
C PRO A 111 -1.87 4.04 -10.30
N LEU A 112 -0.77 3.58 -9.71
CA LEU A 112 -0.71 2.41 -8.85
C LEU A 112 0.24 2.70 -7.69
N LEU A 113 -0.26 2.65 -6.46
CA LEU A 113 0.53 2.84 -5.24
C LEU A 113 0.90 1.48 -4.65
N LEU A 114 2.20 1.19 -4.59
CA LEU A 114 2.75 -0.02 -3.99
C LEU A 114 3.49 0.33 -2.71
N LEU A 115 3.18 -0.40 -1.63
CA LEU A 115 3.76 -0.26 -0.29
C LEU A 115 4.42 -1.60 0.11
N PRO A 116 5.58 -1.93 -0.48
CA PRO A 116 6.30 -3.15 -0.12
C PRO A 116 6.79 -3.03 1.33
N GLY A 117 6.54 -4.06 2.14
CA GLY A 117 7.18 -4.20 3.44
C GLY A 117 8.68 -4.46 3.27
N ASP A 118 9.48 -3.94 4.20
CA ASP A 118 10.92 -4.16 4.24
C ASP A 118 11.38 -4.44 5.67
N VAL A 119 12.58 -4.99 5.82
CA VAL A 119 13.18 -5.33 7.12
C VAL A 119 13.51 -4.06 7.89
N PHE A 120 13.65 -4.17 9.22
CA PHE A 120 14.04 -3.03 10.04
C PHE A 120 15.42 -2.50 9.61
N ALA A 121 15.54 -1.18 9.45
CA ALA A 121 16.81 -0.53 9.15
C ALA A 121 17.90 -0.81 10.21
N THR A 122 17.49 -1.11 11.45
CA THR A 122 18.36 -1.62 12.51
C THR A 122 18.58 -3.12 12.31
N ARG A 123 19.74 -3.49 11.75
CA ARG A 123 20.21 -4.85 11.40
C ARG A 123 20.36 -5.86 12.55
N GLN A 124 19.56 -5.80 13.60
CA GLN A 124 19.63 -6.74 14.71
C GLN A 124 18.24 -7.36 14.89
N PRO A 125 17.98 -8.57 14.35
CA PRO A 125 18.91 -9.65 13.98
C PRO A 125 19.03 -9.88 12.46
N ASP A 126 20.24 -9.92 11.93
CA ASP A 126 20.54 -10.32 10.56
C ASP A 126 21.03 -11.80 10.55
N PRO A 127 20.52 -12.70 9.69
CA PRO A 127 19.44 -12.50 8.71
C PRO A 127 18.04 -12.76 9.29
N VAL A 128 17.05 -11.98 8.85
CA VAL A 128 15.63 -12.30 9.12
C VAL A 128 15.05 -13.17 8.00
N LEU A 129 14.09 -14.02 8.35
CA LEU A 129 13.30 -14.80 7.39
C LEU A 129 12.72 -13.87 6.30
N GLN A 130 12.90 -14.27 5.04
CA GLN A 130 12.44 -13.55 3.84
C GLN A 130 13.19 -12.25 3.48
N GLN A 131 14.35 -11.96 4.07
CA GLN A 131 15.24 -10.89 3.60
C GLN A 131 15.82 -11.24 2.22
N VAL A 132 15.78 -10.29 1.28
CA VAL A 132 16.51 -10.41 0.00
C VAL A 132 17.98 -10.13 0.29
N GLU A 133 18.88 -11.01 -0.17
CA GLU A 133 20.32 -10.79 -0.06
C GLU A 133 20.68 -9.45 -0.71
N THR A 134 21.28 -8.57 0.08
CA THR A 134 21.86 -7.31 -0.40
C THR A 134 23.37 -7.47 -0.23
N GLU A 135 24.12 -7.40 -1.34
CA GLU A 135 25.59 -7.33 -1.26
C GLU A 135 25.96 -6.05 -0.51
N LEU A 136 26.63 -6.21 0.63
CA LEU A 136 27.33 -5.14 1.36
C LEU A 136 28.78 -5.56 1.56
#